data_AF-A0ABD4ZHL7-F1
#
_entry.id   AF-A0ABD4ZHL7-F1
#
_cell.length_a   1.000
_cell.length_b   1.000
_cell.length_c   1.000
_cell.angle_alpha   90.00
_cell.angle_beta   90.00
_cell.angle_gamma   90.00
#
_symmetry.space_group_name_H-M   'P 1'
#
loop_
_entity.id
_entity.type
_entity.pdbx_description
1 polymer ?
#
loop_
_entity_poly.entity_id
_entity_poly.type
_entity_poly.pdbx_seq_one_letter_code
_entity_poly.pdbx_strand_id
1 'polypeptide(L)'
;VFNKSAEVVKEAIEKENPDYVLNVGQAGGRFGLTPELVAININDGRIPDNEGYQPLGEPIHEDGETAYFTQLPIKAEAKAIRDAGLPASIS
;
A
#
# COMPACT_ATOMS: atom_id res chain seq x y z
N VAL A 1 4.31 5.38 -10.30
CA VAL A 1 5.49 6.27 -10.40
C VAL A 1 5.79 6.72 -9.01
N PHE A 2 7.00 6.44 -8.52
CA PHE A 2 7.41 6.86 -7.17
C PHE A 2 7.24 8.38 -7.02
N ASN A 3 6.99 8.84 -5.80
CA ASN A 3 6.72 10.22 -5.41
C ASN A 3 5.41 10.80 -5.98
N LYS A 4 5.13 10.64 -7.29
CA LYS A 4 3.89 11.14 -7.92
C LYS A 4 2.63 10.43 -7.43
N SER A 5 2.69 9.11 -7.20
CA SER A 5 1.51 8.36 -6.78
C SER A 5 0.99 8.79 -5.41
N ALA A 6 1.90 9.17 -4.50
CA ALA A 6 1.51 9.66 -3.17
C ALA A 6 0.78 11.00 -3.26
N GLU A 7 1.28 11.93 -4.08
CA GLU A 7 0.63 13.23 -4.31
C GLU A 7 -0.76 13.06 -4.92
N VAL A 8 -0.94 12.18 -5.92
CA VAL A 8 -2.27 11.91 -6.51
C VAL A 8 -3.26 11.40 -5.47
N VAL A 9 -2.83 10.51 -4.57
CA VAL A 9 -3.69 10.00 -3.49
C VAL A 9 -4.02 11.11 -2.50
N LYS A 10 -3.03 11.92 -2.10
CA LYS A 10 -3.21 13.06 -1.21
C LYS A 10 -4.21 14.08 -1.76
N GLU A 11 -4.06 14.48 -3.02
CA GLU A 11 -5.00 15.39 -3.70
C GLU A 11 -6.43 14.82 -3.73
N ALA A 12 -6.57 13.50 -3.98
CA ALA A 12 -7.87 12.84 -3.95
C ALA A 12 -8.48 12.84 -2.54
N ILE A 13 -7.68 12.63 -1.49
CA ILE A 13 -8.12 12.71 -0.09
C ILE A 13 -8.61 14.12 0.25
N GLU A 14 -7.82 15.15 -0.08
CA GLU A 14 -8.18 16.55 0.17
C GLU A 14 -9.46 16.96 -0.57
N LYS A 15 -9.64 16.47 -1.79
CA LYS A 15 -10.80 16.79 -2.64
C LYS A 15 -12.07 16.07 -2.20
N GLU A 16 -11.98 14.77 -1.94
CA GLU A 16 -13.16 13.92 -1.68
C GLU A 16 -13.49 13.82 -0.19
N ASN A 17 -12.56 14.24 0.69
CA ASN A 17 -12.68 14.19 2.15
C ASN A 17 -13.27 12.87 2.69
N PRO A 18 -12.67 11.71 2.35
CA PRO A 18 -13.24 10.42 2.69
C PRO A 18 -12.99 10.06 4.17
N ASP A 19 -13.88 9.26 4.75
CA ASP A 19 -13.68 8.69 6.08
C ASP A 19 -12.57 7.61 6.08
N TYR A 20 -12.36 6.92 4.95
CA TYR A 20 -11.40 5.83 4.79
C TYR A 20 -10.72 5.85 3.42
N VAL A 21 -9.46 5.41 3.38
CA VAL A 21 -8.68 5.26 2.15
C VAL A 21 -8.20 3.82 2.03
N LEU A 22 -8.54 3.16 0.91
CA LEU A 22 -8.10 1.82 0.57
C LEU A 22 -7.36 1.84 -0.77
N ASN A 23 -6.04 1.70 -0.71
CA ASN A 23 -5.20 1.57 -1.90
C ASN A 23 -5.11 0.10 -2.32
N VAL A 24 -5.26 -0.18 -3.63
CA VAL A 24 -5.19 -1.54 -4.18
C VAL A 24 -4.04 -1.62 -5.18
N GLY A 25 -3.26 -2.70 -5.08
CA GLY A 25 -2.15 -2.99 -5.98
C GLY A 25 -2.09 -4.47 -6.36
N GLN A 26 -1.41 -4.78 -7.47
CA GLN A 26 -1.22 -6.16 -7.91
C GLN A 26 0.07 -6.75 -7.31
N ALA A 27 -0.04 -7.91 -6.67
CA ALA A 27 1.10 -8.71 -6.23
C ALA A 27 1.21 -10.01 -7.05
N GLY A 28 1.92 -9.94 -8.18
CA GLY A 28 2.09 -11.08 -9.09
C GLY A 28 2.71 -12.29 -8.39
N GLY A 29 2.12 -13.47 -8.60
CA GLY A 29 2.57 -14.73 -7.99
C GLY A 29 1.93 -15.07 -6.65
N ARG A 30 1.18 -14.16 -6.01
CA ARG A 30 0.35 -14.48 -4.84
C ARG A 30 -0.94 -15.22 -5.25
N PHE A 31 -1.38 -16.16 -4.42
CA PHE A 31 -2.57 -16.99 -4.68
C PHE A 31 -3.90 -16.30 -4.31
N GLY A 32 -3.89 -15.38 -3.33
CA GLY A 32 -5.11 -14.76 -2.81
C GLY A 32 -4.92 -13.29 -2.46
N LEU A 33 -6.01 -12.67 -1.99
CA LEU A 33 -6.05 -11.27 -1.59
C LEU A 33 -5.32 -11.08 -0.25
N THR A 34 -4.51 -10.03 -0.16
CA THR A 34 -3.70 -9.79 1.03
C THR A 34 -3.78 -8.35 1.52
N PRO A 35 -4.62 -8.06 2.54
CA PRO A 35 -4.51 -6.81 3.28
C PRO A 35 -3.13 -6.70 3.93
N GLU A 36 -2.47 -5.56 3.76
CA GLU A 36 -1.12 -5.30 4.29
C GLU A 36 -1.20 -4.71 5.71
N LEU A 37 -0.45 -5.28 6.64
CA LEU A 37 -0.42 -4.86 8.05
C LEU A 37 0.40 -3.59 8.27
N VAL A 38 1.47 -3.39 7.49
CA VAL A 38 2.48 -2.36 7.76
C VAL A 38 3.05 -1.79 6.47
N ALA A 39 3.26 -0.48 6.45
CA ALA A 39 4.08 0.22 5.46
C ALA A 39 5.44 0.57 6.08
N ILE A 40 6.52 0.38 5.33
CA ILE A 40 7.89 0.65 5.75
C ILE A 40 8.45 1.90 5.05
N ASN A 41 9.24 2.71 5.74
CA ASN A 41 9.80 3.96 5.23
C ASN A 41 11.07 3.73 4.40
N ILE A 42 10.95 2.98 3.31
CA ILE A 42 12.04 2.76 2.35
C ILE A 42 11.49 2.63 0.93
N ASN A 43 12.10 3.36 -0.01
CA ASN A 43 11.94 3.16 -1.44
C ASN A 43 13.08 2.27 -1.93
N ASP A 44 12.74 1.03 -2.31
CA ASP A 44 13.68 0.07 -2.90
C ASP A 44 13.06 -0.62 -4.12
N GLY A 45 13.38 -0.10 -5.30
CA GLY A 45 12.83 -0.55 -6.56
C GLY A 45 13.71 -1.60 -7.23
N ARG A 46 13.26 -2.86 -7.27
CA ARG A 46 13.95 -3.93 -8.01
C ARG A 46 14.07 -3.64 -9.52
N ILE A 47 13.07 -2.94 -10.08
CA ILE A 47 13.02 -2.49 -11.48
C ILE A 47 12.63 -1.01 -11.51
N PRO A 48 12.94 -0.27 -12.60
CA PRO A 48 12.46 1.09 -12.78
C PRO A 48 10.93 1.15 -12.80
N ASP A 49 10.39 2.26 -12.32
CA ASP A 49 8.98 2.56 -12.49
C ASP A 49 8.64 2.97 -13.94
N ASN A 50 7.37 3.32 -14.18
CA ASN A 50 6.87 3.66 -15.51
C ASN A 50 7.50 4.92 -16.13
N GLU A 51 8.25 5.71 -15.37
CA GLU A 51 8.97 6.89 -15.87
C GLU A 51 10.50 6.70 -15.83
N GLY A 52 10.97 5.49 -15.52
CA GLY A 52 12.38 5.14 -15.49
C GLY A 52 13.10 5.50 -14.19
N TYR A 53 12.39 5.99 -13.17
CA TYR A 53 13.00 6.22 -11.85
C TYR A 53 13.15 4.88 -11.11
N GLN A 54 14.33 4.65 -10.53
CA GLN A 54 14.63 3.44 -9.78
C GLN A 54 15.36 3.81 -8.47
N PRO A 55 14.63 3.93 -7.34
CA PRO A 55 15.24 4.21 -6.05
C PRO A 55 15.93 2.97 -5.49
N LEU A 56 17.02 3.15 -4.75
CA LEU A 56 17.83 2.06 -4.18
C LEU A 56 18.11 2.33 -2.69
N GLY A 57 17.16 1.98 -1.83
CA GLY A 57 17.32 2.01 -0.38
C GLY A 57 17.29 3.40 0.25
N GLU A 58 16.58 4.34 -0.36
CA GLU A 58 16.39 5.69 0.17
C GLU A 58 15.14 5.77 1.06
N PRO A 59 15.09 6.65 2.08
CA PRO A 59 13.87 6.87 2.85
C PRO A 59 12.76 7.47 1.99
N ILE A 60 11.50 7.15 2.29
CA ILE A 60 10.32 7.77 1.64
C ILE A 60 10.13 9.19 2.18
N HIS A 61 10.19 9.35 3.50
CA HIS A 61 10.17 10.62 4.21
C HIS A 61 11.35 10.68 5.19
N GLU A 62 12.23 11.69 5.06
CA GLU A 62 13.45 11.81 5.88
C GLU A 62 13.15 11.99 7.38
N ASP A 63 12.03 12.63 7.71
CA ASP A 63 11.56 12.89 9.06
C ASP A 63 10.43 11.94 9.51
N GLY A 64 10.10 10.93 8.69
CA GLY A 64 9.06 9.95 8.96
C GLY A 64 9.50 8.84 9.91
N GLU A 65 8.54 8.20 10.57
CA GLU A 65 8.77 6.99 11.37
C GLU A 65 9.29 5.84 10.50
N THR A 66 9.96 4.86 11.11
CA THR A 66 10.46 3.67 10.39
C THR A 66 9.34 2.90 9.69
N ALA A 67 8.15 2.84 10.28
CA ALA A 67 7.01 2.13 9.75
C ALA A 67 5.70 2.68 10.30
N TYR A 68 4.61 2.51 9.54
CA TYR A 68 3.25 2.82 9.94
C TYR A 68 2.38 1.58 9.83
N PHE A 69 1.72 1.19 10.92
CA PHE A 69 0.73 0.12 10.90
C PHE A 69 -0.59 0.64 10.34
N THR A 70 -1.27 -0.20 9.57
CA THR A 70 -2.60 0.11 9.03
C THR A 70 -3.62 0.38 10.14
N GLN A 71 -4.50 1.35 9.90
CA GLN A 71 -5.66 1.63 10.77
C GLN A 71 -6.90 0.84 10.35
N LEU A 72 -6.85 0.14 9.21
CA LEU A 72 -7.94 -0.68 8.71
C LEU A 72 -8.10 -1.97 9.53
N PRO A 73 -9.32 -2.52 9.64
CA PRO A 73 -9.58 -3.73 10.41
C PRO A 73 -9.17 -4.99 9.61
N ILE A 74 -7.89 -5.14 9.28
CA ILE A 74 -7.38 -6.16 8.33
C ILE A 74 -7.76 -7.62 8.66
N LYS A 75 -7.92 -7.95 9.95
CA LYS A 75 -8.37 -9.28 10.37
C LYS A 75 -9.83 -9.52 9.99
N ALA A 76 -10.67 -8.49 10.12
CA ALA A 76 -12.05 -8.52 9.70
C ALA A 76 -12.15 -8.54 8.16
N GLU A 77 -11.34 -7.74 7.46
CA GLU A 77 -11.28 -7.73 5.99
C GLU A 77 -10.89 -9.10 5.44
N ALA A 78 -9.78 -9.68 5.92
CA ALA A 78 -9.34 -10.99 5.49
C ALA A 78 -10.37 -12.08 5.80
N LYS A 79 -11.10 -11.96 6.92
CA LYS A 79 -12.22 -12.86 7.24
C LYS A 79 -13.36 -12.69 6.24
N ALA A 80 -13.79 -11.46 5.97
CA ALA A 80 -14.90 -11.17 5.06
C ALA A 80 -14.62 -11.69 3.64
N ILE A 81 -13.37 -11.56 3.17
CA ILE A 81 -12.97 -12.10 1.87
C ILE A 81 -13.07 -13.64 1.84
N ARG A 82 -12.62 -14.32 2.91
CA ARG A 82 -12.76 -15.78 3.04
C ARG A 82 -14.23 -16.22 3.12
N ASP A 83 -15.05 -15.49 3.86
CA ASP A 83 -16.48 -15.76 3.96
C ASP A 83 -17.19 -15.61 2.61
N ALA A 84 -16.67 -14.74 1.72
CA ALA A 84 -17.12 -14.59 0.34
C ALA A 84 -16.62 -15.69 -0.61
N GLY A 85 -15.90 -16.71 -0.10
CA GLY A 85 -15.39 -17.84 -0.89
C GLY A 85 -14.09 -17.55 -1.64
N LEU A 86 -13.39 -16.46 -1.33
CA LEU A 86 -12.13 -16.07 -1.95
C LEU A 86 -10.94 -16.34 -1.02
N PRO A 87 -9.78 -16.77 -1.53
CA PRO A 87 -8.60 -16.97 -0.70
C PRO A 87 -8.05 -15.63 -0.20
N ALA A 88 -7.80 -15.53 1.12
CA ALA A 88 -7.17 -14.35 1.72
C ALA A 88 -6.35 -14.64 2.98
N SER A 89 -5.25 -13.92 3.12
CA SER A 89 -4.36 -13.90 4.29
C SER A 89 -3.89 -12.47 4.57
N ILE A 90 -3.40 -12.19 5.77
CA ILE A 90 -2.74 -10.90 6.07
C ILE A 90 -1.28 -10.98 5.61
N SER A 91 -0.76 -9.90 5.05
CA SER A 91 0.64 -9.70 4.66
C SER A 91 1.32 -8.73 5.64
#